data_AF-A0A6P0T3J5-F1
#
_entry.id   AF-A0A6P0T3J5-F1
#
_cell.length_a   1.000
_cell.length_b   1.000
_cell.length_c   1.000
_cell.angle_alpha   90.00
_cell.angle_beta   90.00
_cell.angle_gamma   90.00
#
_symmetry.space_group_name_H-M   'P 1'
#
loop_
_entity.id
_entity.type
_entity.pdbx_description
1 polymer ?
#
loop_
_entity_poly.entity_id
_entity_poly.type
_entity_poly.pdbx_seq_one_letter_code
_entity_poly.pdbx_strand_id
1 'polypeptide(L)'
;ELRQVLEFLGFKSVPDEVIEEAVSFASFKNMRQMEKNRTFKSDRLTPTDQQDQESYKTRKGKVGGFTEYLNNEDIDDLNSKMEEHLSDFYHYKP
;
A
#
# COMPACT_ATOMS: atom_id res chain seq x y z
N GLU A 1 10.15 0.57 10.46
CA GLU A 1 9.67 1.57 9.47
C GLU A 1 9.25 2.91 10.08
N LEU A 2 8.03 3.09 10.62
CA LEU A 2 7.54 4.44 11.00
C LEU A 2 8.50 5.21 11.93
N ARG A 3 9.04 4.57 12.96
CA ARG A 3 10.04 5.18 13.85
C ARG A 3 11.27 5.68 13.09
N GLN A 4 11.82 4.87 12.18
CA GLN A 4 13.00 5.22 11.40
C GLN A 4 12.72 6.43 10.50
N VAL A 5 11.54 6.51 9.90
CA VAL A 5 11.11 7.68 9.10
C VAL A 5 11.01 8.93 9.98
N LEU A 6 10.41 8.82 11.17
CA LEU A 6 10.30 9.94 12.11
C LEU A 6 11.67 10.43 12.57
N GLU A 7 12.59 9.52 12.89
CA GLU A 7 13.96 9.84 13.26
C GLU A 7 14.72 10.52 12.11
N PHE A 8 14.56 10.02 10.88
CA PHE A 8 15.13 10.63 9.67
C PHE A 8 14.62 12.07 9.47
N LEU A 9 13.34 12.32 9.74
CA LEU A 9 12.74 13.66 9.70
C LEU A 9 13.13 14.55 10.89
N GLY A 10 13.93 14.06 11.83
CA GLY A 10 14.42 14.81 12.99
C GLY A 10 13.53 14.75 14.23
N PHE A 11 12.43 13.98 14.21
CA PHE A 11 11.62 13.73 15.39
C PHE A 11 12.30 12.71 16.29
N LYS A 12 12.96 13.19 17.33
CA LYS A 12 13.63 12.36 18.33
C LYS A 12 12.67 12.06 19.49
N SER A 13 12.78 10.85 20.03
CA SER A 13 12.10 10.44 21.27
C SER A 13 10.56 10.49 21.20
N VAL A 14 9.97 10.17 20.04
CA VAL A 14 8.51 9.99 19.94
C VAL A 14 8.11 8.77 20.81
N PRO A 15 7.14 8.92 21.73
CA PRO A 15 6.70 7.83 22.60
C PRO A 15 6.15 6.65 21.79
N ASP A 16 6.41 5.44 22.28
CA ASP A 16 6.01 4.20 21.63
C ASP A 16 4.49 4.12 21.45
N GLU A 17 3.74 4.56 22.46
CA GLU A 17 2.27 4.62 22.44
C GLU A 17 1.73 5.45 21.27
N VAL A 18 2.37 6.58 20.95
CA VAL A 18 1.97 7.46 19.83
C VAL A 18 2.25 6.77 18.48
N ILE A 19 3.38 6.07 18.39
CA ILE A 19 3.73 5.30 17.18
C ILE A 19 2.75 4.14 17.00
N GLU A 20 2.41 3.43 18.06
CA GLU A 20 1.44 2.34 18.03
C GLU A 20 0.04 2.82 17.63
N GLU A 21 -0.41 3.94 18.19
CA GLU A 21 -1.68 4.57 17.81
C GLU A 21 -1.69 4.96 16.33
N ALA A 22 -0.62 5.61 15.86
CA ALA A 22 -0.49 5.99 14.46
C ALA A 22 -0.48 4.77 13.52
N VAL A 23 0.24 3.71 13.87
CA VAL A 23 0.26 2.45 13.10
C VAL A 23 -1.11 1.77 13.10
N SER A 24 -1.80 1.73 14.23
CA SER A 24 -3.15 1.16 14.34
C SER A 24 -4.16 1.95 13.49
N PHE A 25 -4.12 3.28 13.58
CA PHE A 25 -4.95 4.18 12.78
C PHE A 25 -4.68 4.01 11.28
N ALA A 26 -3.41 3.93 10.87
CA ALA A 26 -3.01 3.74 9.49
C ALA A 26 -3.05 2.27 9.03
N SER A 27 -3.52 1.34 9.86
CA SER A 27 -3.59 -0.07 9.48
C SER A 27 -4.52 -0.27 8.28
N PHE A 28 -4.17 -1.20 7.40
CA PHE A 28 -4.98 -1.49 6.20
C PHE A 28 -6.44 -1.80 6.56
N LYS A 29 -6.67 -2.58 7.63
CA LYS A 29 -8.00 -2.90 8.14
C LYS A 29 -8.77 -1.63 8.54
N ASN A 30 -8.14 -0.72 9.26
CA ASN A 30 -8.79 0.52 9.67
C ASN A 30 -9.06 1.44 8.46
N MET A 31 -8.11 1.56 7.53
CA MET A 31 -8.30 2.32 6.29
C MET A 31 -9.47 1.77 5.46
N ARG A 32 -9.61 0.44 5.35
CA ARG A 32 -10.75 -0.21 4.69
C ARG A 32 -12.07 0.14 5.36
N GLN A 33 -12.09 0.16 6.69
CA GLN A 33 -13.27 0.54 7.45
C GLN A 33 -13.62 2.02 7.25
N MET A 34 -12.62 2.91 7.23
CA MET A 34 -12.82 4.34 6.98
C MET A 34 -13.36 4.62 5.57
N GLU A 35 -12.83 3.93 4.56
CA GLU A 35 -13.32 4.00 3.17
C GLU A 35 -14.77 3.51 3.07
N LYS A 36 -15.07 2.34 3.66
CA LYS A 36 -16.44 1.78 3.69
C LYS A 36 -17.44 2.72 4.38
N ASN A 37 -17.03 3.34 5.49
CA ASN A 37 -17.88 4.22 6.30
C ASN A 37 -17.93 5.67 5.81
N ARG A 38 -17.26 6.00 4.70
CA ARG A 38 -17.19 7.37 4.16
C ARG A 38 -16.65 8.39 5.18
N THR A 39 -15.72 7.98 6.03
CA THR A 39 -15.19 8.79 7.15
C THR A 39 -14.70 10.17 6.70
N PHE A 40 -14.10 10.29 5.51
CA PHE A 40 -13.49 11.52 5.01
C PHE A 40 -14.45 12.48 4.29
N LYS A 41 -15.77 12.24 4.29
CA LYS A 41 -16.80 13.08 3.63
C LYS A 41 -16.41 13.52 2.21
N SER A 42 -15.69 12.66 1.49
CA SER A 42 -15.19 12.89 0.14
C SER A 42 -15.47 11.65 -0.69
N ASP A 43 -16.19 11.84 -1.80
CA ASP A 43 -16.55 10.74 -2.69
C ASP A 43 -15.32 10.10 -3.36
N ARG A 44 -14.19 10.82 -3.42
CA ARG A 44 -12.92 10.30 -3.93
C ARG A 44 -12.33 9.20 -3.05
N LEU A 45 -12.68 9.17 -1.77
CA LEU A 45 -12.19 8.21 -0.77
C LEU A 45 -13.27 7.20 -0.37
N THR A 46 -14.22 6.94 -1.26
CA THR A 46 -15.26 5.93 -1.10
C THR A 46 -15.25 4.99 -2.29
N PRO A 47 -15.63 3.72 -2.13
CA PRO A 47 -15.73 2.78 -3.25
C PRO A 47 -16.85 3.23 -4.19
N THR A 48 -16.68 2.97 -5.50
CA THR A 48 -17.75 3.25 -6.47
C THR A 48 -18.91 2.27 -6.28
N ASP A 49 -18.61 1.01 -5.95
CA ASP A 49 -19.60 -0.03 -5.63
C ASP A 49 -19.19 -0.76 -4.34
N GLN A 50 -20.00 -0.64 -3.29
CA GLN A 50 -19.71 -1.27 -2.00
C GLN A 50 -19.75 -2.80 -2.03
N GLN A 51 -20.42 -3.40 -3.02
CA GLN A 51 -20.52 -4.84 -3.20
C GLN A 51 -19.35 -5.42 -4.01
N ASP A 52 -18.68 -4.58 -4.81
CA ASP A 52 -17.48 -4.96 -5.54
C ASP A 52 -16.22 -4.62 -4.72
N GLN A 53 -15.49 -5.65 -4.30
CA GLN A 53 -14.24 -5.46 -3.57
C GLN A 53 -13.18 -4.73 -4.41
N GLU A 54 -13.22 -4.87 -5.74
CA GLU A 54 -12.24 -4.27 -6.65
C GLU A 54 -12.44 -2.76 -6.82
N SER A 55 -13.62 -2.23 -6.48
CA SER A 55 -13.92 -0.79 -6.54
C SER A 55 -13.31 0.02 -5.39
N TYR A 56 -12.82 -0.66 -4.35
CA TYR A 56 -12.16 -0.05 -3.20
C TYR A 56 -10.71 0.27 -3.53
N LYS A 57 -10.23 1.39 -2.97
CA LYS A 57 -8.83 1.80 -3.02
C LYS A 57 -8.01 0.89 -2.10
N THR A 58 -8.56 0.54 -0.95
CA THR A 58 -8.01 -0.46 -0.02
C THR A 58 -8.40 -1.88 -0.43
N ARG A 59 -8.04 -2.30 -1.65
CA ARG A 59 -8.55 -3.52 -2.30
C ARG A 59 -8.15 -4.83 -1.60
N LYS A 60 -6.85 -5.17 -1.60
CA LYS A 60 -6.32 -6.43 -1.04
C LYS A 60 -5.24 -6.27 0.04
N GLY A 61 -4.44 -5.21 0.00
CA GLY A 61 -3.40 -4.96 1.01
C GLY A 61 -2.32 -6.04 1.07
N LYS A 62 -2.07 -6.73 -0.04
CA LYS A 62 -1.20 -7.91 -0.14
C LYS A 62 -0.04 -7.64 -1.08
N VAL A 63 1.17 -7.92 -0.62
CA VAL A 63 2.38 -7.93 -1.46
C VAL A 63 2.34 -9.13 -2.39
N GLY A 64 2.71 -8.93 -3.67
CA GLY A 64 2.71 -9.99 -4.68
C GLY A 64 1.33 -10.37 -5.21
N GLY A 65 0.28 -9.58 -4.97
CA GLY A 65 -1.08 -9.89 -5.43
C GLY A 65 -1.27 -9.93 -6.95
N PHE A 66 -0.28 -9.54 -7.75
CA PHE A 66 -0.34 -9.58 -9.22
C PHE A 66 -0.40 -11.00 -9.77
N THR A 67 0.11 -12.01 -9.05
CA THR A 67 0.08 -13.43 -9.46
C THR A 67 -1.33 -14.02 -9.49
N GLU A 68 -2.31 -13.31 -8.91
CA GLU A 68 -3.73 -13.68 -8.97
C GLU A 68 -4.39 -13.22 -10.29
N TYR A 69 -3.69 -12.42 -11.10
CA TYR A 69 -4.21 -11.81 -12.34
C TYR A 69 -3.35 -12.11 -13.56
N LEU A 70 -2.03 -12.18 -13.37
CA LEU A 70 -1.06 -12.44 -14.43
C LEU A 70 -0.67 -13.91 -14.43
N ASN A 71 -0.53 -14.48 -15.63
CA ASN A 71 0.03 -15.82 -15.80
C ASN A 71 1.57 -15.76 -15.72
N ASN A 72 2.22 -16.93 -15.69
CA ASN A 72 3.68 -16.99 -15.57
C ASN A 72 4.41 -16.36 -16.76
N GLU A 73 3.89 -16.49 -17.98
CA GLU A 73 4.50 -15.91 -19.18
C GLU A 73 4.48 -14.37 -19.12
N ASP A 74 3.35 -13.78 -18.68
CA ASP A 74 3.24 -12.34 -18.48
C ASP A 74 4.21 -11.83 -17.41
N ILE A 75 4.36 -12.58 -16.32
CA ILE A 75 5.26 -12.23 -15.22
C ILE A 75 6.72 -12.26 -15.69
N ASP A 76 7.11 -13.30 -16.42
CA ASP A 76 8.47 -13.46 -16.92
C ASP A 76 8.83 -12.38 -17.95
N ASP A 77 7.91 -12.04 -18.85
CA ASP A 77 8.08 -10.94 -19.82
C ASP A 77 8.23 -9.58 -19.13
N LEU A 78 7.39 -9.28 -18.14
CA LEU A 78 7.47 -8.02 -17.39
C LEU A 78 8.75 -7.92 -16.55
N ASN A 79 9.17 -9.02 -15.91
CA ASN A 79 10.43 -9.06 -15.17
C ASN A 79 11.63 -8.83 -16.09
N SER A 80 11.65 -9.47 -17.26
CA SER A 80 12.72 -9.28 -18.25
C SER A 80 12.79 -7.82 -18.71
N LYS A 81 11.65 -7.18 -19.00
CA LYS A 81 11.58 -5.76 -19.35
C LYS A 81 12.07 -4.85 -18.23
N MET A 82 11.78 -5.18 -16.98
CA MET A 82 12.27 -4.41 -15.84
C MET A 82 13.80 -4.47 -15.76
N GLU A 83 14.39 -5.65 -15.92
CA GLU A 83 15.84 -5.85 -15.89
C GLU A 83 16.55 -5.20 -17.09
N GLU A 84 15.96 -5.27 -18.29
CA GLU A 84 16.59 -4.77 -19.52
C GLU A 84 16.45 -3.26 -19.72
N HIS A 85 15.44 -2.62 -19.14
CA HIS A 85 15.09 -1.23 -19.48
C HIS A 85 15.04 -0.27 -18.30
N LEU A 86 14.94 -0.74 -17.05
CA LEU A 86 14.97 0.15 -15.90
C LEU A 86 16.40 0.42 -15.44
N SER A 87 16.62 1.62 -14.88
CA SER A 87 17.93 2.01 -14.39
C SER A 87 18.35 1.16 -13.20
N ASP A 88 19.56 0.61 -13.26
CA ASP A 88 20.22 -0.12 -12.17
C ASP A 88 20.35 0.71 -10.89
N PHE A 89 20.33 2.05 -11.00
CA PHE A 89 20.46 2.97 -9.87
C PHE A 89 19.42 2.72 -8.76
N TYR A 90 18.19 2.34 -9.13
CA TYR A 90 17.10 2.10 -8.18
C TYR A 90 17.00 0.64 -7.71
N HIS A 91 17.85 -0.25 -8.23
CA HIS A 91 17.90 -1.67 -7.87
C HIS A 91 16.54 -2.38 -7.96
N TYR A 92 15.79 -2.15 -9.04
CA TYR A 92 14.59 -2.93 -9.32
C TYR A 92 14.96 -4.40 -9.46
N LYS A 93 14.53 -5.23 -8.51
CA LYS A 93 14.71 -6.68 -8.53
C LYS A 93 13.34 -7.33 -8.43
N PRO A 94 13.03 -8.32 -9.29
CA PRO A 94 11.85 -9.16 -9.15
C PRO A 94 11.76 -9.83 -7.77
#